data_AF-A0A1Q4FHK8-F1
#
_entry.id   AF-A0A1Q4FHK8-F1
#
_cell.length_a   1.000
_cell.length_b   1.000
_cell.length_c   1.000
_cell.angle_alpha   90.00
_cell.angle_beta   90.00
_cell.angle_gamma   90.00
#
_symmetry.space_group_name_H-M   'P 1'
#
loop_
_entity.id
_entity.type
_entity.pdbx_description
1 polymer ?
#
loop_
_entity_poly.entity_id
_entity_poly.type
_entity_poly.pdbx_seq_one_letter_code
_entity_poly.pdbx_strand_id
1 'polypeptide(L)'
;MKKVFFALTAMFASSAWAQQNVDITAEQFNSGAANAELTTLGRQAAASGKRLVVTAPQHWHAQIAARIRAGGQAEIVLKDGFYETLLVRVEDKAAEPAKPEPIAAAAKPAAVAAPAPAPAPAPRPAPVAEPAAAIEPPPAAVVEVPAAEPAPVPAPEVVAPPPPPPVQAAVPAVVEEAPAAAAEAPAVVDPKAPVMLVAAEPGDTDPVRESMEKRYNEGKRISERVQPGSLREGDVIYTAAGAAVIVRRENNRMIRMWLDGPLNLNQTGLSVEGGNKYLVVNRNLTR
;
A
#
# COMPACT_ATOMS: atom_id res chain seq x y z
N MET A 1 -27.83 -65.30 20.83
CA MET A 1 -27.82 -64.61 22.13
C MET A 1 -26.51 -63.86 22.28
N LYS A 2 -26.57 -62.56 22.63
CA LYS A 2 -25.58 -61.75 23.41
C LYS A 2 -24.15 -61.61 22.85
N LYS A 3 -23.39 -60.53 22.97
CA LYS A 3 -23.49 -59.12 23.40
C LYS A 3 -22.13 -58.52 22.95
N VAL A 4 -22.11 -57.44 22.15
CA VAL A 4 -21.61 -56.10 22.52
C VAL A 4 -20.28 -56.12 23.30
N PHE A 5 -19.18 -55.66 22.68
CA PHE A 5 -18.28 -54.67 23.30
C PHE A 5 -17.46 -53.95 22.21
N PHE A 6 -17.96 -52.77 21.83
CA PHE A 6 -17.21 -51.69 21.21
C PHE A 6 -16.22 -51.15 22.27
N ALA A 7 -14.92 -51.31 22.04
CA ALA A 7 -13.89 -50.57 22.77
C ALA A 7 -13.35 -49.48 21.82
N LEU A 8 -14.09 -48.37 21.79
CA LEU A 8 -13.75 -47.17 21.04
C LEU A 8 -12.85 -46.31 21.93
N THR A 9 -11.55 -46.63 21.93
CA THR A 9 -10.53 -45.85 22.63
C THR A 9 -10.31 -44.56 21.84
N ALA A 10 -10.96 -43.50 22.29
CA ALA A 10 -10.83 -42.15 21.74
C ALA A 10 -9.40 -41.64 21.95
N MET A 11 -8.56 -41.75 20.91
CA MET A 11 -7.39 -40.89 20.74
C MET A 11 -7.87 -39.48 20.40
N PHE A 12 -8.17 -38.68 21.42
CA PHE A 12 -8.18 -37.23 21.28
C PHE A 12 -6.73 -36.76 21.18
N ALA A 13 -6.15 -36.91 19.99
CA ALA A 13 -4.97 -36.17 19.58
C ALA A 13 -5.37 -34.68 19.55
N SER A 14 -5.16 -34.01 20.68
CA SER A 14 -5.22 -32.55 20.76
C SER A 14 -3.99 -32.01 20.02
N SER A 15 -4.07 -32.00 18.69
CA SER A 15 -3.14 -31.26 17.86
C SER A 15 -3.27 -29.79 18.26
N ALA A 16 -2.30 -29.27 19.02
CA ALA A 16 -2.14 -27.84 19.17
C ALA A 16 -1.88 -27.27 17.77
N TRP A 17 -2.89 -26.64 17.17
CA TRP A 17 -2.73 -25.96 15.90
C TRP A 17 -1.81 -24.78 16.16
N ALA A 18 -0.55 -24.90 15.75
CA ALA A 18 0.39 -23.79 15.73
C ALA A 18 -0.29 -22.61 15.03
N GLN A 19 -0.20 -21.45 15.66
CA GLN A 19 -0.79 -20.20 15.22
C GLN A 19 -0.39 -19.93 13.76
N GLN A 20 -1.28 -20.27 12.83
CA GLN A 20 -1.00 -20.17 11.40
C GLN A 20 -1.12 -18.69 11.05
N ASN A 21 0.03 -18.04 10.95
CA ASN A 21 0.13 -16.71 10.36
C ASN A 21 0.37 -16.90 8.87
N VAL A 22 -0.51 -16.35 8.05
CA VAL A 22 -0.35 -16.30 6.60
C VAL A 22 -0.07 -14.85 6.24
N ASP A 23 1.09 -14.61 5.65
CA ASP A 23 1.51 -13.31 5.15
C ASP A 23 1.28 -13.26 3.64
N ILE A 24 0.29 -12.48 3.22
CA ILE A 24 -0.03 -12.23 1.82
C ILE A 24 0.49 -10.85 1.43
N THR A 25 1.26 -10.77 0.36
CA THR A 25 1.77 -9.48 -0.14
C THR A 25 0.69 -8.72 -0.91
N ALA A 26 0.86 -7.40 -1.05
CA ALA A 26 -0.01 -6.57 -1.89
C ALA A 26 -0.16 -7.11 -3.32
N GLU A 27 0.95 -7.55 -3.89
CA GLU A 27 1.01 -8.05 -5.25
C GLU A 27 0.18 -9.33 -5.40
N GLN A 28 0.31 -10.27 -4.45
CA GLN A 28 -0.47 -11.50 -4.43
C GLN A 28 -1.97 -11.23 -4.24
N PHE A 29 -2.32 -10.22 -3.44
CA PHE A 29 -3.71 -9.83 -3.23
C PHE A 29 -4.30 -9.16 -4.49
N ASN A 30 -3.61 -8.18 -5.06
CA ASN A 30 -4.06 -7.41 -6.22
C ASN A 30 -4.07 -8.23 -7.52
N SER A 31 -3.13 -9.16 -7.69
CA SER A 31 -3.14 -10.12 -8.80
C SER A 31 -4.24 -11.18 -8.69
N GLY A 32 -4.89 -11.28 -7.52
CA GLY A 32 -5.88 -12.28 -7.22
C GLY A 32 -5.32 -13.67 -6.90
N ALA A 33 -3.99 -13.84 -6.87
CA ALA A 33 -3.35 -15.10 -6.48
C ALA A 33 -3.76 -15.54 -5.06
N ALA A 34 -3.97 -14.59 -4.16
CA ALA A 34 -4.40 -14.86 -2.79
C ALA A 34 -5.89 -15.25 -2.64
N ASN A 35 -6.70 -15.17 -3.70
CA ASN A 35 -8.14 -15.40 -3.60
C ASN A 35 -8.48 -16.84 -3.17
N ALA A 36 -7.79 -17.82 -3.75
CA ALA A 36 -8.00 -19.23 -3.41
C ALA A 36 -7.60 -19.52 -1.95
N GLU A 37 -6.52 -18.90 -1.48
CA GLU A 37 -6.02 -19.05 -0.12
C GLU A 37 -6.98 -18.42 0.91
N LEU A 38 -7.43 -17.18 0.69
CA LEU A 38 -8.41 -16.53 1.56
C LEU A 38 -9.74 -17.29 1.63
N THR A 39 -10.18 -17.86 0.52
CA THR A 39 -11.37 -18.71 0.46
C THR A 39 -11.16 -20.01 1.25
N THR A 40 -9.99 -20.63 1.13
CA THR A 40 -9.64 -21.85 1.86
C THR A 40 -9.54 -21.60 3.36
N LEU A 41 -8.92 -20.49 3.77
CA LEU A 41 -8.85 -20.04 5.16
C LEU A 41 -10.25 -19.77 5.73
N GLY A 42 -11.13 -19.11 4.97
CA GLY A 42 -12.52 -18.90 5.37
C GLY A 42 -13.28 -20.20 5.60
N ARG A 43 -13.09 -21.19 4.71
CA ARG A 43 -13.68 -22.52 4.87
C ARG A 43 -13.14 -23.25 6.09
N GLN A 44 -11.83 -23.21 6.30
CA GLN A 44 -11.16 -23.84 7.43
C GLN A 44 -11.57 -23.20 8.77
N ALA A 45 -11.65 -21.88 8.83
CA ALA A 45 -12.12 -21.15 10.01
C ALA A 45 -13.60 -21.45 10.32
N ALA A 46 -14.46 -21.49 9.30
CA ALA A 46 -15.86 -21.87 9.47
C ALA A 46 -16.01 -23.33 9.96
N ALA A 47 -15.25 -24.27 9.40
CA ALA A 47 -15.27 -25.68 9.80
C ALA A 47 -14.72 -25.90 11.22
N SER A 48 -13.73 -25.11 11.63
CA SER A 48 -13.11 -25.21 12.96
C SER A 48 -13.78 -24.33 14.02
N GLY A 49 -14.73 -23.46 13.64
CA GLY A 49 -15.35 -22.49 14.54
C GLY A 49 -14.38 -21.42 15.07
N LYS A 50 -13.23 -21.23 14.40
CA LYS A 50 -12.17 -20.31 14.80
C LYS A 50 -12.38 -18.91 14.23
N ARG A 51 -11.75 -17.93 14.88
CA ARG A 51 -11.78 -16.52 14.46
C ARG A 51 -10.57 -16.23 13.58
N LEU A 52 -10.79 -15.46 12.51
CA LEU A 52 -9.73 -14.92 11.66
C LEU A 52 -9.49 -13.46 12.04
N VAL A 53 -8.31 -13.15 12.57
CA VAL A 53 -7.86 -11.77 12.74
C VAL A 53 -7.05 -11.38 11.52
N VAL A 54 -7.57 -10.46 10.71
CA VAL A 54 -6.91 -9.99 9.49
C VAL A 54 -6.44 -8.56 9.69
N THR A 55 -5.14 -8.32 9.55
CA THR A 55 -4.55 -6.98 9.56
C THR A 55 -4.20 -6.58 8.13
N ALA A 56 -4.87 -5.56 7.60
CA ALA A 56 -4.71 -5.12 6.21
C ALA A 56 -5.10 -3.64 6.07
N PRO A 57 -4.69 -2.94 4.99
CA PRO A 57 -5.15 -1.58 4.72
C PRO A 57 -6.68 -1.48 4.64
N GLN A 58 -7.25 -0.43 5.22
CA GLN A 58 -8.71 -0.22 5.27
C GLN A 58 -9.44 -0.40 3.93
N HIS A 59 -8.84 0.06 2.82
CA HIS A 59 -9.46 -0.03 1.50
C HIS A 59 -9.60 -1.47 0.96
N TRP A 60 -8.88 -2.45 1.52
CA TRP A 60 -9.02 -3.87 1.15
C TRP A 60 -10.01 -4.65 2.01
N HIS A 61 -10.43 -4.11 3.15
CA HIS A 61 -11.25 -4.82 4.14
C HIS A 61 -12.52 -5.44 3.55
N ALA A 62 -13.23 -4.68 2.70
CA ALA A 62 -14.45 -5.16 2.06
C ALA A 62 -14.18 -6.36 1.14
N GLN A 63 -13.11 -6.29 0.34
CA GLN A 63 -12.73 -7.35 -0.59
C GLN A 63 -12.29 -8.60 0.18
N ILE A 64 -11.40 -8.45 1.16
CA ILE A 64 -10.93 -9.54 2.02
C ILE A 64 -12.12 -10.24 2.69
N ALA A 65 -13.01 -9.47 3.31
CA ALA A 65 -14.16 -10.01 4.01
C ALA A 65 -15.13 -10.74 3.06
N ALA A 66 -15.31 -10.25 1.83
CA ALA A 66 -16.09 -10.94 0.81
C ALA A 66 -15.45 -12.28 0.39
N ARG A 67 -14.13 -12.31 0.16
CA ARG A 67 -13.40 -13.53 -0.22
C ARG A 67 -13.42 -14.60 0.87
N ILE A 68 -13.18 -14.20 2.12
CA ILE A 68 -13.24 -15.13 3.26
C ILE A 68 -14.67 -15.68 3.42
N ARG A 69 -15.69 -14.82 3.33
CA ARG A 69 -17.10 -15.26 3.43
C ARG A 69 -17.54 -16.15 2.26
N ALA A 70 -16.95 -16.00 1.08
CA ALA A 70 -17.18 -16.93 -0.04
C ALA A 70 -16.72 -18.36 0.28
N GLY A 71 -15.75 -18.53 1.18
CA GLY A 71 -15.28 -19.82 1.68
C GLY A 71 -16.15 -20.44 2.78
N GLY A 72 -16.88 -19.62 3.54
CA GLY A 72 -17.73 -20.03 4.65
C GLY A 72 -18.03 -18.89 5.63
N GLN A 73 -18.99 -19.09 6.52
CA GLN A 73 -19.36 -18.11 7.56
C GLN A 73 -18.35 -18.17 8.73
N ALA A 74 -17.15 -17.64 8.51
CA ALA A 74 -16.14 -17.49 9.55
C ALA A 74 -16.33 -16.18 10.35
N GLU A 75 -15.89 -16.18 11.60
CA GLU A 75 -15.83 -14.96 12.41
C GLU A 75 -14.58 -14.16 12.03
N ILE A 76 -14.76 -12.94 11.51
CA ILE A 76 -13.67 -12.11 10.97
C ILE A 76 -13.51 -10.86 11.82
N VAL A 77 -12.31 -10.62 12.32
CA VAL A 77 -11.91 -9.37 12.96
C VAL A 77 -10.92 -8.66 12.05
N LEU A 78 -11.34 -7.54 11.48
CA LEU A 78 -10.53 -6.72 10.59
C LEU A 78 -9.81 -5.66 11.42
N LYS A 79 -8.49 -5.60 11.30
CA LYS A 79 -7.63 -4.58 11.89
C LYS A 79 -7.00 -3.77 10.76
N ASP A 80 -6.91 -2.47 10.98
CA ASP A 80 -6.21 -1.60 10.03
C ASP A 80 -4.70 -1.83 10.13
N GLY A 81 -4.11 -2.15 8.97
CA GLY A 81 -2.69 -2.40 8.80
C GLY A 81 -2.06 -1.24 8.07
N PHE A 82 -0.95 -0.72 8.61
CA PHE A 82 -0.24 0.42 8.01
C PHE A 82 0.56 0.02 6.75
N TYR A 83 0.88 -1.27 6.61
CA TYR A 83 1.68 -1.82 5.52
C TYR A 83 0.78 -2.45 4.46
N GLU A 84 1.23 -2.45 3.20
CA GLU A 84 0.58 -3.19 2.10
C GLU A 84 0.86 -4.70 2.20
N THR A 85 0.71 -5.23 3.40
CA THR A 85 0.86 -6.64 3.74
C THR A 85 -0.39 -7.06 4.49
N LEU A 86 -0.94 -8.20 4.10
CA LEU A 86 -2.13 -8.78 4.70
C LEU A 86 -1.65 -9.91 5.62
N LEU A 87 -1.81 -9.71 6.93
CA LEU A 87 -1.55 -10.74 7.93
C LEU A 87 -2.87 -11.40 8.31
N VAL A 88 -3.04 -12.68 8.01
CA VAL A 88 -4.15 -13.49 8.55
C VAL A 88 -3.63 -14.33 9.69
N ARG A 89 -4.26 -14.18 10.86
CA ARG A 89 -4.03 -15.06 12.01
C ARG A 89 -5.29 -15.84 12.33
N VAL A 90 -5.16 -17.15 12.41
CA VAL A 90 -6.22 -18.04 12.92
C VAL A 90 -6.11 -18.11 14.43
N GLU A 91 -7.12 -17.61 15.14
CA GLU A 91 -7.20 -17.67 16.59
C GLU A 91 -8.33 -18.62 17.00
N ASP A 92 -8.07 -19.45 18.02
CA ASP A 92 -9.16 -20.17 18.66
C ASP A 92 -10.16 -19.15 19.20
N LYS A 93 -11.44 -19.36 18.91
CA LYS A 93 -12.51 -18.55 19.46
C LYS A 93 -12.48 -18.73 20.97
N ALA A 94 -11.78 -17.82 21.65
CA ALA A 94 -11.76 -17.78 23.10
C ALA A 94 -13.22 -17.68 23.55
N ALA A 95 -13.63 -18.64 24.38
CA ALA A 95 -14.91 -18.58 25.05
C ALA A 95 -15.05 -17.19 25.66
N GLU A 96 -16.11 -16.49 25.27
CA GLU A 96 -16.51 -15.20 25.80
C GLU A 96 -16.36 -15.26 27.32
N PRO A 97 -15.49 -14.43 27.95
CA PRO A 97 -15.44 -14.37 29.40
C PRO A 97 -16.85 -13.96 29.84
N ALA A 98 -17.50 -14.84 30.58
CA ALA A 98 -18.83 -14.61 31.13
C ALA A 98 -18.89 -13.19 31.67
N LYS A 99 -19.80 -12.41 31.10
CA LYS A 99 -20.24 -11.10 31.57
C LYS A 99 -20.18 -11.11 33.11
N PRO A 100 -19.31 -10.30 33.76
CA PRO A 100 -19.28 -10.28 35.21
C PRO A 100 -20.67 -9.86 35.68
N GLU A 101 -21.32 -10.76 36.41
CA GLU A 101 -22.52 -10.45 37.16
C GLU A 101 -22.25 -9.23 38.03
N PRO A 102 -23.24 -8.33 38.18
CA PRO A 102 -23.08 -7.11 38.97
C PRO A 102 -22.87 -7.50 40.44
N ILE A 103 -21.60 -7.49 40.88
CA ILE A 103 -21.28 -7.57 42.29
C ILE A 103 -21.85 -6.31 42.94
N ALA A 104 -22.77 -6.56 43.86
CA ALA A 104 -23.42 -5.58 44.70
C ALA A 104 -22.43 -4.62 45.35
N ALA A 105 -22.89 -3.37 45.47
CA ALA A 105 -22.23 -2.30 46.17
C ALA A 105 -21.64 -2.74 47.53
N ALA A 106 -20.34 -2.53 47.71
CA ALA A 106 -19.75 -2.39 49.03
C ALA A 106 -18.50 -1.50 48.97
N ALA A 107 -18.58 -0.42 49.75
CA ALA A 107 -17.50 0.32 50.39
C ALA A 107 -16.44 1.00 49.50
N LYS A 108 -16.63 2.32 49.38
CA LYS A 108 -15.61 3.35 49.20
C LYS A 108 -14.45 3.17 50.20
N PRO A 109 -13.19 3.21 49.76
CA PRO A 109 -12.11 3.73 50.61
C PRO A 109 -11.42 4.94 49.96
N ALA A 110 -11.34 5.99 50.77
CA ALA A 110 -10.31 7.02 50.86
C ALA A 110 -9.60 7.51 49.58
N ALA A 111 -9.84 8.79 49.31
CA ALA A 111 -9.03 9.65 48.47
C ALA A 111 -7.53 9.52 48.83
N VAL A 112 -6.72 9.13 47.85
CA VAL A 112 -5.28 9.41 47.85
C VAL A 112 -5.07 10.70 47.09
N ALA A 113 -4.42 11.64 47.76
CA ALA A 113 -4.22 13.02 47.38
C ALA A 113 -3.59 13.16 45.98
N ALA A 114 -4.11 14.10 45.21
CA ALA A 114 -3.50 14.60 44.00
C ALA A 114 -2.09 15.16 44.32
N PRO A 115 -1.05 14.79 43.56
CA PRO A 115 0.24 15.48 43.64
C PRO A 115 0.07 16.93 43.18
N ALA A 116 0.64 17.84 43.98
CA ALA A 116 0.58 19.28 43.78
C ALA A 116 1.10 19.72 42.39
N PRO A 117 0.52 20.79 41.81
CA PRO A 117 1.01 21.34 40.55
C PRO A 117 2.46 21.84 40.71
N ALA A 118 3.32 21.43 39.77
CA ALA A 118 4.69 21.90 39.68
C ALA A 118 4.72 23.44 39.50
N PRO A 119 5.72 24.13 40.09
CA PRO A 119 5.82 25.59 40.04
C PRO A 119 5.98 26.10 38.60
N ALA A 120 5.31 27.22 38.31
CA ALA A 120 5.32 27.90 37.03
C ALA A 120 6.76 28.24 36.57
N PRO A 121 7.09 28.09 35.28
CA PRO A 121 8.38 28.50 34.74
C PRO A 121 8.55 30.02 34.87
N ALA A 122 9.73 30.42 35.33
CA ALA A 122 10.14 31.81 35.47
C ALA A 122 9.98 32.60 34.15
N PRO A 123 9.65 33.90 34.21
CA PRO A 123 9.49 34.74 33.03
C PRO A 123 10.81 34.81 32.25
N ARG A 124 10.72 34.51 30.95
CA ARG A 124 11.80 34.70 29.98
C ARG A 124 12.25 36.18 30.01
N PRO A 125 13.56 36.47 30.07
CA PRO A 125 14.05 37.83 29.92
C PRO A 125 13.67 38.39 28.56
N ALA A 126 13.30 39.68 28.55
CA ALA A 126 12.90 40.43 27.37
C ALA A 126 14.02 40.44 26.30
N PRO A 127 13.68 40.36 25.00
CA PRO A 127 14.66 40.52 23.95
C PRO A 127 15.23 41.94 23.98
N VAL A 128 16.55 42.03 24.15
CA VAL A 128 17.33 43.24 23.91
C VAL A 128 17.17 43.59 22.43
N ALA A 129 16.71 44.81 22.17
CA ALA A 129 16.69 45.40 20.84
C ALA A 129 18.14 45.60 20.37
N GLU A 130 18.54 44.89 19.32
CA GLU A 130 19.79 45.13 18.60
C GLU A 130 19.47 45.84 17.25
N PRO A 131 20.31 46.80 16.80
CA PRO A 131 19.89 47.91 15.95
C PRO A 131 19.57 47.55 14.50
N ALA A 132 18.70 48.36 13.92
CA ALA A 132 18.41 48.44 12.49
C ALA A 132 19.69 48.56 11.66
N ALA A 133 20.05 47.47 10.99
CA ALA A 133 20.99 47.50 9.86
C ALA A 133 20.23 47.88 8.59
N ALA A 134 20.59 49.08 8.10
CA ALA A 134 20.49 49.59 6.74
C ALA A 134 19.58 48.86 5.74
N ILE A 135 18.48 49.54 5.42
CA ILE A 135 17.74 49.37 4.16
C ILE A 135 18.70 49.75 3.02
N GLU A 136 19.16 48.76 2.25
CA GLU A 136 19.71 49.03 0.92
C GLU A 136 18.58 49.52 0.01
N PRO A 137 18.75 50.65 -0.71
CA PRO A 137 17.74 51.11 -1.64
C PRO A 137 17.61 50.14 -2.83
N PRO A 138 16.39 49.86 -3.33
CA PRO A 138 16.24 49.12 -4.58
C PRO A 138 16.87 49.93 -5.73
N PRO A 139 17.67 49.31 -6.61
CA PRO A 139 18.18 49.98 -7.79
C PRO A 139 17.02 50.42 -8.71
N ALA A 140 17.24 51.59 -9.28
CA ALA A 140 16.30 52.41 -10.04
C ALA A 140 15.49 51.65 -11.11
N ALA A 141 14.23 52.08 -11.23
CA ALA A 141 13.35 51.82 -12.35
C ALA A 141 14.07 52.11 -13.68
N VAL A 142 14.28 51.06 -14.46
CA VAL A 142 14.62 51.19 -15.88
C VAL A 142 13.32 51.36 -16.65
N VAL A 143 13.05 52.62 -16.95
CA VAL A 143 12.43 53.19 -18.16
C VAL A 143 11.78 52.20 -19.13
N GLU A 144 10.49 52.45 -19.36
CA GLU A 144 9.67 51.95 -20.47
C GLU A 144 10.40 52.00 -21.82
N VAL A 145 10.38 50.88 -22.55
CA VAL A 145 10.47 50.88 -24.01
C VAL A 145 9.13 50.35 -24.54
N PRO A 146 8.31 51.17 -25.21
CA PRO A 146 7.14 50.68 -25.93
C PRO A 146 7.54 50.18 -27.32
N ALA A 147 6.66 49.36 -27.90
CA ALA A 147 6.71 48.69 -29.21
C ALA A 147 7.39 47.29 -29.18
N ALA A 148 6.78 46.22 -29.69
CA ALA A 148 5.77 46.13 -30.74
C ALA A 148 4.72 45.06 -30.42
N GLU A 149 3.48 45.37 -30.78
CA GLU A 149 2.37 44.45 -30.96
C GLU A 149 2.70 43.50 -32.14
N PRO A 150 2.86 42.18 -31.93
CA PRO A 150 2.89 41.25 -33.05
C PRO A 150 1.45 41.01 -33.52
N ALA A 151 1.22 41.39 -34.77
CA ALA A 151 0.01 41.16 -35.54
C ALA A 151 -0.49 39.70 -35.44
N PRO A 152 -1.82 39.47 -35.55
CA PRO A 152 -2.42 38.15 -35.44
C PRO A 152 -1.87 37.21 -36.52
N VAL A 153 -1.29 36.10 -36.08
CA VAL A 153 -0.92 35.00 -36.96
C VAL A 153 -2.22 34.38 -37.50
N PRO A 154 -2.38 34.23 -38.82
CA PRO A 154 -3.57 33.63 -39.42
C PRO A 154 -3.72 32.16 -39.03
N ALA A 155 -4.92 31.76 -38.60
CA ALA A 155 -5.40 30.39 -38.68
C ALA A 155 -5.64 30.03 -40.16
N PRO A 156 -5.00 28.98 -40.70
CA PRO A 156 -5.68 27.70 -40.91
C PRO A 156 -4.70 26.52 -40.66
N GLU A 157 -5.06 25.24 -40.51
CA GLU A 157 -5.93 24.44 -41.36
C GLU A 157 -6.27 23.15 -40.61
N VAL A 158 -7.56 22.81 -40.57
CA VAL A 158 -8.07 21.57 -39.98
C VAL A 158 -7.60 20.41 -40.86
N VAL A 159 -6.58 19.69 -40.41
CA VAL A 159 -6.24 18.38 -41.00
C VAL A 159 -7.36 17.42 -40.62
N ALA A 160 -8.17 17.07 -41.62
CA ALA A 160 -9.17 16.03 -41.52
C ALA A 160 -8.53 14.73 -41.02
N PRO A 161 -9.12 14.03 -40.03
CA PRO A 161 -8.62 12.72 -39.64
C PRO A 161 -8.73 11.74 -40.82
N PRO A 162 -7.74 10.85 -41.03
CA PRO A 162 -7.84 9.82 -42.06
C PRO A 162 -9.05 8.93 -41.80
N PRO A 163 -9.73 8.45 -42.86
CA PRO A 163 -10.89 7.57 -42.73
C PRO A 163 -10.50 6.29 -41.96
N PRO A 164 -11.39 5.78 -41.08
CA PRO A 164 -11.15 4.52 -40.41
C PRO A 164 -11.01 3.39 -41.46
N PRO A 165 -10.10 2.43 -41.26
CA PRO A 165 -10.02 1.26 -42.12
C PRO A 165 -11.37 0.51 -42.10
N PRO A 166 -11.78 -0.08 -43.24
CA PRO A 166 -13.06 -0.75 -43.36
C PRO A 166 -13.17 -1.92 -42.37
N VAL A 167 -14.25 -1.87 -41.58
CA VAL A 167 -14.71 -2.95 -40.71
C VAL A 167 -14.98 -4.18 -41.59
N GLN A 168 -14.10 -5.17 -41.51
CA GLN A 168 -14.31 -6.45 -42.16
C GLN A 168 -15.21 -7.29 -41.25
N ALA A 169 -16.52 -7.22 -41.51
CA ALA A 169 -17.51 -8.11 -40.94
C ALA A 169 -17.65 -9.35 -41.83
N ALA A 170 -17.29 -10.53 -41.31
CA ALA A 170 -17.57 -11.87 -41.82
C ALA A 170 -16.78 -12.87 -40.94
N VAL A 171 -17.27 -13.97 -40.34
CA VAL A 171 -18.55 -14.71 -40.24
C VAL A 171 -18.36 -15.62 -39.00
N PRO A 172 -19.42 -16.01 -38.25
CA PRO A 172 -19.30 -16.97 -37.15
C PRO A 172 -18.90 -18.37 -37.65
N ALA A 173 -17.93 -18.99 -36.98
CA ALA A 173 -17.69 -20.42 -37.08
C ALA A 173 -17.86 -21.03 -35.67
N VAL A 174 -19.03 -21.65 -35.48
CA VAL A 174 -19.31 -22.66 -34.46
C VAL A 174 -18.61 -23.93 -34.90
N VAL A 175 -17.65 -24.48 -34.14
CA VAL A 175 -17.38 -25.93 -34.10
C VAL A 175 -16.80 -26.33 -32.73
N GLU A 176 -17.49 -27.29 -32.14
CA GLU A 176 -17.12 -28.34 -31.17
C GLU A 176 -16.73 -28.09 -29.71
N GLU A 177 -17.59 -28.72 -28.92
CA GLU A 177 -17.55 -29.15 -27.53
C GLU A 177 -16.57 -30.33 -27.32
N ALA A 178 -15.81 -30.24 -26.21
CA ALA A 178 -15.18 -31.31 -25.42
C ALA A 178 -13.94 -32.07 -26.01
N PRO A 179 -12.97 -32.50 -25.16
CA PRO A 179 -13.14 -32.89 -23.76
C PRO A 179 -12.17 -32.30 -22.73
N ALA A 180 -12.52 -32.59 -21.48
CA ALA A 180 -11.82 -32.28 -20.25
C ALA A 180 -10.38 -32.84 -20.15
N ALA A 181 -9.68 -32.31 -19.15
CA ALA A 181 -8.48 -32.82 -18.49
C ALA A 181 -7.12 -32.36 -19.04
N ALA A 182 -6.67 -31.21 -18.55
CA ALA A 182 -5.34 -31.10 -17.95
C ALA A 182 -5.39 -30.00 -16.89
N ALA A 183 -5.20 -30.39 -15.64
CA ALA A 183 -4.89 -29.46 -14.57
C ALA A 183 -3.58 -28.77 -14.94
N GLU A 184 -3.65 -27.50 -15.33
CA GLU A 184 -2.48 -26.64 -15.40
C GLU A 184 -1.98 -26.45 -13.97
N ALA A 185 -0.90 -27.15 -13.64
CA ALA A 185 -0.09 -26.85 -12.47
C ALA A 185 0.29 -25.37 -12.50
N PRO A 186 0.22 -24.64 -11.37
CA PRO A 186 0.59 -23.24 -11.35
C PRO A 186 2.05 -23.11 -11.79
N ALA A 187 2.27 -22.32 -12.84
CA ALA A 187 3.59 -21.97 -13.34
C ALA A 187 4.43 -21.46 -12.16
N VAL A 188 5.53 -22.17 -11.89
CA VAL A 188 6.57 -21.73 -10.95
C VAL A 188 7.13 -20.45 -11.53
N VAL A 189 6.75 -19.31 -10.95
CA VAL A 189 7.29 -18.00 -11.33
C VAL A 189 8.77 -18.02 -11.00
N ASP A 190 9.61 -18.03 -12.03
CA ASP A 190 11.07 -17.92 -11.88
C ASP A 190 11.39 -16.62 -11.12
N PRO A 191 11.98 -16.70 -9.90
CA PRO A 191 12.27 -15.51 -9.08
C PRO A 191 13.37 -14.61 -9.68
N LYS A 192 13.93 -15.00 -10.83
CA LYS A 192 14.98 -14.28 -11.55
C LYS A 192 14.47 -13.57 -12.80
N ALA A 193 13.18 -13.69 -13.13
CA ALA A 193 12.60 -12.94 -14.22
C ALA A 193 12.72 -11.42 -13.94
N PRO A 194 13.09 -10.60 -14.94
CA PRO A 194 13.17 -9.16 -14.76
C PRO A 194 11.77 -8.59 -14.47
N VAL A 195 11.58 -8.02 -13.28
CA VAL A 195 10.37 -7.29 -12.93
C VAL A 195 10.54 -5.86 -13.44
N MET A 196 10.05 -5.62 -14.65
CA MET A 196 10.08 -4.32 -15.30
C MET A 196 8.92 -3.46 -14.80
N LEU A 197 9.23 -2.41 -14.02
CA LEU A 197 8.30 -1.35 -13.70
C LEU A 197 8.37 -0.28 -14.79
N VAL A 198 7.26 0.04 -15.44
CA VAL A 198 7.17 1.23 -16.28
C VAL A 198 6.55 2.33 -15.44
N ALA A 199 7.39 3.10 -14.76
CA ALA A 199 6.93 4.15 -13.87
C ALA A 199 6.55 5.40 -14.68
N ALA A 200 5.45 6.03 -14.32
CA ALA A 200 5.09 7.35 -14.81
C ALA A 200 4.57 8.20 -13.65
N GLU A 201 4.67 9.52 -13.80
CA GLU A 201 3.97 10.45 -12.94
C GLU A 201 2.45 10.21 -13.10
N PRO A 202 1.71 9.83 -12.04
CA PRO A 202 0.27 9.64 -12.14
C PRO A 202 -0.41 10.99 -12.42
N GLY A 203 -1.58 10.99 -13.07
CA GLY A 203 -2.31 12.22 -13.37
C GLY A 203 -2.77 13.00 -12.11
N ASP A 204 -3.14 14.27 -12.29
CA ASP A 204 -3.57 15.15 -11.19
C ASP A 204 -4.79 14.65 -10.42
N THR A 205 -5.69 13.93 -11.10
CA THR A 205 -6.91 13.36 -10.52
C THR A 205 -6.76 11.89 -10.16
N ASP A 206 -5.54 11.33 -10.26
CA ASP A 206 -5.29 9.92 -10.01
C ASP A 206 -5.24 9.64 -8.50
N PRO A 207 -6.04 8.71 -7.96
CA PRO A 207 -6.01 8.37 -6.54
C PRO A 207 -4.64 7.84 -6.08
N VAL A 208 -3.85 7.25 -6.99
CA VAL A 208 -2.49 6.78 -6.69
C VAL A 208 -1.61 7.97 -6.31
N ARG A 209 -1.69 9.09 -7.06
CA ARG A 209 -0.95 10.31 -6.73
C ARG A 209 -1.28 10.80 -5.33
N GLU A 210 -2.56 11.00 -5.03
CA GLU A 210 -2.99 11.51 -3.73
C GLU A 210 -2.47 10.61 -2.59
N SER A 211 -2.59 9.29 -2.76
CA SER A 211 -2.14 8.32 -1.75
C SER A 211 -0.63 8.38 -1.49
N MET A 212 0.17 8.50 -2.55
CA MET A 212 1.62 8.55 -2.44
C MET A 212 2.11 9.90 -1.91
N GLU A 213 1.51 11.01 -2.33
CA GLU A 213 1.83 12.35 -1.80
C GLU A 213 1.49 12.44 -0.31
N LYS A 214 0.32 11.92 0.09
CA LYS A 214 -0.07 11.82 1.50
C LYS A 214 0.93 11.00 2.32
N ARG A 215 1.37 9.85 1.79
CA ARG A 215 2.26 8.93 2.51
C ARG A 215 3.72 9.40 2.55
N TYR A 216 4.23 9.99 1.47
CA TYR A 216 5.68 10.25 1.30
C TYR A 216 6.06 11.72 1.26
N ASN A 217 5.09 12.62 1.08
CA ASN A 217 5.31 14.06 1.00
C ASN A 217 4.32 14.88 1.85
N GLU A 218 3.76 14.28 2.91
CA GLU A 218 2.86 14.97 3.86
C GLU A 218 1.59 15.55 3.20
N GLY A 219 1.16 14.98 2.07
CA GLY A 219 0.04 15.47 1.28
C GLY A 219 0.38 16.69 0.41
N LYS A 220 1.65 17.09 0.34
CA LYS A 220 2.11 18.15 -0.55
C LYS A 220 2.34 17.58 -1.94
N ARG A 221 2.05 18.41 -2.95
CA ARG A 221 2.26 18.05 -4.34
C ARG A 221 3.73 17.79 -4.65
N ILE A 222 4.01 16.70 -5.34
CA ILE A 222 5.33 16.39 -5.90
C ILE A 222 5.31 16.82 -7.37
N SER A 223 6.12 17.81 -7.73
CA SER A 223 6.18 18.38 -9.09
C SER A 223 7.43 18.00 -9.87
N GLU A 224 8.44 17.47 -9.19
CA GLU A 224 9.72 17.14 -9.80
C GLU A 224 9.69 15.72 -10.35
N ARG A 225 10.33 15.52 -11.50
CA ARG A 225 10.48 14.23 -12.17
C ARG A 225 11.94 13.88 -12.32
N VAL A 226 12.23 12.59 -12.27
CA VAL A 226 13.58 12.07 -12.48
C VAL A 226 13.52 10.79 -13.28
N GLN A 227 14.48 10.65 -14.19
CA GLN A 227 14.62 9.47 -15.04
C GLN A 227 15.45 8.39 -14.34
N PRO A 228 15.28 7.09 -14.66
CA PRO A 228 16.07 6.01 -14.09
C PRO A 228 17.59 6.24 -14.17
N GLY A 229 18.09 6.80 -15.28
CA GLY A 229 19.52 7.12 -15.46
C GLY A 229 20.07 8.26 -14.58
N SER A 230 19.19 8.98 -13.88
CA SER A 230 19.53 10.07 -12.95
C SER A 230 19.38 9.67 -11.48
N LEU A 231 19.09 8.40 -11.20
CA LEU A 231 19.12 7.84 -9.85
C LEU A 231 20.54 7.90 -9.28
N ARG A 232 20.63 8.14 -7.98
CA ARG A 232 21.88 8.26 -7.23
C ARG A 232 21.91 7.20 -6.13
N GLU A 233 23.13 6.81 -5.76
CA GLU A 233 23.33 5.98 -4.58
C GLU A 233 22.74 6.66 -3.34
N GLY A 234 22.02 5.88 -2.53
CA GLY A 234 21.29 6.36 -1.36
C GLY A 234 19.86 6.84 -1.65
N ASP A 235 19.43 6.92 -2.91
CA ASP A 235 18.03 7.19 -3.24
C ASP A 235 17.14 6.05 -2.74
N VAL A 236 15.99 6.40 -2.15
CA VAL A 236 14.97 5.43 -1.74
C VAL A 236 13.79 5.54 -2.69
N ILE A 237 13.39 4.42 -3.29
CA ILE A 237 12.29 4.32 -4.25
C ILE A 237 11.11 3.63 -3.57
N TYR A 238 9.95 4.27 -3.59
CA TYR A 238 8.68 3.70 -3.17
C TYR A 238 7.80 3.47 -4.39
N THR A 239 7.30 2.25 -4.59
CA THR A 239 6.45 1.89 -5.73
C THR A 239 4.99 1.72 -5.31
N ALA A 240 4.05 2.07 -6.18
CA ALA A 240 2.64 1.76 -6.02
C ALA A 240 1.91 1.86 -7.36
N ALA A 241 1.16 0.82 -7.75
CA ALA A 241 0.24 0.84 -8.89
C ALA A 241 0.79 1.46 -10.20
N GLY A 242 2.04 1.12 -10.57
CA GLY A 242 2.69 1.65 -11.78
C GLY A 242 3.31 3.03 -11.64
N ALA A 243 3.27 3.63 -10.45
CA ALA A 243 3.95 4.86 -10.10
C ALA A 243 5.11 4.60 -9.14
N ALA A 244 6.08 5.51 -9.11
CA ALA A 244 7.15 5.46 -8.13
C ALA A 244 7.59 6.85 -7.66
N VAL A 245 7.76 6.99 -6.34
CA VAL A 245 8.30 8.20 -5.70
C VAL A 245 9.70 7.92 -5.23
N ILE A 246 10.61 8.82 -5.56
CA ILE A 246 11.99 8.82 -5.09
C ILE A 246 12.13 9.82 -3.97
N VAL A 247 12.74 9.37 -2.88
CA VAL A 247 13.11 10.19 -1.73
C VAL A 247 14.63 10.29 -1.72
N ARG A 248 15.14 11.50 -1.94
CA ARG A 248 16.57 11.80 -1.98
C ARG A 248 16.93 12.78 -0.86
N ARG A 249 18.05 12.54 -0.19
CA ARG A 249 18.62 13.51 0.75
C ARG A 249 19.60 14.44 0.03
N GLU A 250 19.29 15.73 -0.04
CA GLU A 250 20.20 16.76 -0.59
C GLU A 250 20.28 17.95 0.37
N ASN A 251 21.49 18.44 0.67
CA ASN A 251 21.71 19.64 1.49
C ASN A 251 20.91 19.68 2.80
N ASN A 252 20.86 18.53 3.49
CA ASN A 252 20.09 18.30 4.72
C ASN A 252 18.55 18.42 4.58
N ARG A 253 18.04 18.43 3.35
CA ARG A 253 16.62 18.37 3.00
C ARG A 253 16.31 17.04 2.34
N MET A 254 15.04 16.66 2.41
CA MET A 254 14.53 15.47 1.74
C MET A 254 13.70 15.96 0.54
N ILE A 255 14.16 15.62 -0.66
CA ILE A 255 13.50 15.96 -1.93
C ILE A 255 12.69 14.74 -2.38
N ARG A 256 11.48 15.00 -2.87
CA ARG A 256 10.57 13.98 -3.40
C ARG A 256 10.39 14.25 -4.88
N MET A 257 10.56 13.21 -5.69
CA MET A 257 10.46 13.28 -7.15
C MET A 257 9.68 12.08 -7.66
N TRP A 258 8.93 12.23 -8.74
CA TRP A 258 8.36 11.11 -9.48
C TRP A 258 9.42 10.44 -10.34
N LEU A 259 9.47 9.11 -10.32
CA LEU A 259 10.22 8.35 -11.30
C LEU A 259 9.40 8.30 -12.60
N ASP A 260 10.03 8.66 -13.70
CA ASP A 260 9.44 8.62 -15.04
C ASP A 260 10.34 7.77 -15.94
N GLY A 261 9.84 6.62 -16.39
CA GLY A 261 10.54 5.69 -17.26
C GLY A 261 10.62 4.24 -16.74
N PRO A 262 11.16 3.32 -17.55
CA PRO A 262 11.28 1.92 -17.21
C PRO A 262 12.41 1.68 -16.21
N LEU A 263 12.15 0.86 -15.19
CA LEU A 263 13.10 0.45 -14.16
C LEU A 263 12.96 -1.05 -13.91
N ASN A 264 14.06 -1.79 -14.02
CA ASN A 264 14.08 -3.18 -13.59
C ASN A 264 14.31 -3.25 -12.08
N LEU A 265 13.30 -3.68 -11.32
CA LEU A 265 13.36 -3.74 -9.85
C LEU A 265 14.31 -4.84 -9.34
N ASN A 266 14.63 -5.82 -10.19
CA ASN A 266 15.53 -6.93 -9.89
C ASN A 266 16.97 -6.70 -10.39
N GLN A 267 17.29 -5.49 -10.86
CA GLN A 267 18.63 -5.20 -11.39
C GLN A 267 19.68 -5.03 -10.29
N THR A 268 20.92 -5.33 -10.66
CA THR A 268 22.09 -5.03 -9.83
C THR A 268 22.15 -3.53 -9.54
N GLY A 269 22.26 -3.16 -8.26
CA GLY A 269 22.28 -1.75 -7.83
C GLY A 269 21.01 -1.28 -7.14
N LEU A 270 19.96 -2.10 -7.10
CA LEU A 270 18.81 -1.95 -6.21
C LEU A 270 18.83 -3.02 -5.12
N SER A 271 18.60 -2.61 -3.88
CA SER A 271 18.38 -3.50 -2.74
C SER A 271 16.92 -3.43 -2.33
N VAL A 272 16.27 -4.58 -2.12
CA VAL A 272 14.90 -4.65 -1.64
C VAL A 272 14.89 -4.48 -0.12
N GLU A 273 14.29 -3.40 0.37
CA GLU A 273 14.21 -3.07 1.80
C GLU A 273 12.82 -3.36 2.38
N GLY A 274 11.84 -3.65 1.52
CA GLY A 274 10.47 -3.97 1.89
C GLY A 274 9.62 -4.24 0.64
N GLY A 275 8.35 -4.60 0.83
CA GLY A 275 7.48 -5.01 -0.28
C GLY A 275 7.35 -4.01 -1.43
N ASN A 276 7.45 -2.71 -1.13
CA ASN A 276 7.41 -1.64 -2.14
C ASN A 276 8.54 -0.61 -1.96
N LYS A 277 9.61 -0.97 -1.24
CA LYS A 277 10.69 -0.07 -0.88
C LYS A 277 12.01 -0.62 -1.40
N TYR A 278 12.70 0.18 -2.20
CA TYR A 278 13.98 -0.16 -2.80
C TYR A 278 15.02 0.91 -2.45
N LEU A 279 16.24 0.49 -2.13
CA LEU A 279 17.38 1.37 -1.92
C LEU A 279 18.32 1.27 -3.12
N VAL A 280 18.69 2.40 -3.71
CA VAL A 280 19.73 2.45 -4.73
C VAL A 280 21.09 2.30 -4.03
N VAL A 281 21.71 1.13 -4.16
CA VAL A 281 23.02 0.81 -3.57
C VAL A 281 24.17 1.03 -4.54
N ASN A 282 23.89 1.15 -5.84
CA ASN A 282 24.90 1.46 -6.85
C ASN A 282 24.26 2.22 -8.02
N ARG A 283 24.98 3.20 -8.57
CA ARG A 283 24.56 4.01 -9.71
C ARG A 283 24.54 3.25 -11.05
N ASN A 284 25.21 2.09 -11.15
CA ASN A 284 25.28 1.30 -12.38
C ASN A 284 23.96 0.56 -12.69
N LEU A 285 22.87 1.31 -12.80
CA LEU A 285 21.60 0.86 -13.34
C LEU A 285 21.76 0.91 -14.87
N THR A 286 22.18 -0.20 -15.46
CA THR A 286 22.51 -0.31 -16.89
C THR A 286 21.34 0.14 -17.78
N ARG A 287 21.66 0.98 -18.79
CA ARG A 287 20.76 1.37 -19.89
C ARG A 287 20.35 0.18 -20.75
#